data_AF-A0A7R9K1F6-F1
#
_entry.id   AF-A0A7R9K1F6-F1
#
_cell.length_a   1.000
_cell.length_b   1.000
_cell.length_c   1.000
_cell.angle_alpha   90.00
_cell.angle_beta   90.00
_cell.angle_gamma   90.00
#
_symmetry.space_group_name_H-M   'P 1'
#
loop_
_entity.id
_entity.type
_entity.pdbx_description
1 polymer ?
#
loop_
_entity_poly.entity_id
_entity_poly.type
_entity_poly.pdbx_seq_one_letter_code
_entity_poly.pdbx_strand_id
1 'polypeptide(L)'
;MKKGSEQNFQVLIVGGGDGGVAREVAKHPAVETIFQVEIDCRVIEVSKKFLPFMSVGYSSPKLSLFVEDGFKFMMQHKEEFDVIITDSSDPVGG
;
A
#
# COMPACT_ATOMS: atom_id res chain seq x y z
N MET A 1 -13.40 20.28 20.73
CA MET A 1 -14.00 20.39 19.37
C MET A 1 -12.87 20.70 18.40
N LYS A 2 -12.41 19.74 17.59
CA LYS A 2 -11.49 20.04 16.48
C LYS A 2 -12.31 20.69 15.35
N LYS A 3 -11.93 21.90 14.94
CA LYS A 3 -12.46 22.59 13.76
C LYS A 3 -11.79 22.01 12.50
N GLY A 4 -12.59 21.54 11.55
CA GLY A 4 -12.39 21.65 10.09
C GLY A 4 -11.02 21.34 9.48
N SER A 5 -10.53 20.12 9.62
CA SER A 5 -9.64 19.51 8.61
C SER A 5 -10.44 18.43 7.89
N GLU A 6 -10.44 18.39 6.56
CA GLU A 6 -10.82 17.18 5.83
C GLU A 6 -10.11 15.99 6.48
N GLN A 7 -10.87 14.95 6.85
CA GLN A 7 -10.27 13.73 7.37
C GLN A 7 -9.64 13.01 6.19
N ASN A 8 -8.31 13.13 6.09
CA ASN A 8 -7.52 12.40 5.11
C ASN A 8 -7.52 10.92 5.49
N PHE A 9 -8.31 10.12 4.79
CA PHE A 9 -8.40 8.68 5.04
C PHE A 9 -7.21 7.97 4.39
N GLN A 10 -6.35 7.39 5.23
CA GLN A 10 -5.08 6.80 4.81
C GLN A 10 -5.07 5.29 4.98
N VAL A 11 -4.65 4.59 3.94
CA VAL A 11 -4.53 3.13 3.92
C VAL A 11 -3.07 2.74 3.77
N LEU A 12 -2.58 1.87 4.63
CA LEU A 12 -1.29 1.19 4.48
C LEU A 12 -1.50 -0.22 3.93
N ILE A 13 -0.73 -0.58 2.91
CA ILE A 13 -0.59 -1.92 2.36
C ILE A 13 0.84 -2.38 2.64
N VAL A 14 1.00 -3.49 3.36
CA VAL A 14 2.30 -4.15 3.58
C VAL A 14 2.35 -5.38 2.68
N GLY A 15 3.30 -5.38 1.74
CA GLY A 15 3.40 -6.36 0.66
C GLY A 15 2.57 -5.98 -0.57
N GLY A 16 1.95 -6.97 -1.20
CA GLY A 16 1.08 -6.80 -2.36
C GLY A 16 1.79 -6.24 -3.59
N GLY A 17 3.07 -6.58 -3.79
CA GLY A 17 3.93 -6.12 -4.89
C GLY A 17 3.43 -6.37 -6.33
N ASP A 18 2.24 -6.95 -6.51
CA ASP A 18 1.56 -7.06 -7.80
C ASP A 18 0.75 -5.81 -8.19
N GLY A 19 0.44 -4.94 -7.22
CA GLY A 19 -0.37 -3.73 -7.36
C GLY A 19 -1.89 -3.94 -7.35
N GLY A 20 -2.36 -5.19 -7.18
CA GLY A 20 -3.77 -5.55 -7.18
C GLY A 20 -4.53 -4.95 -6.00
N VAL A 21 -3.97 -5.02 -4.79
CA VAL A 21 -4.59 -4.41 -3.60
C VAL A 21 -4.70 -2.90 -3.77
N ALA A 22 -3.62 -2.24 -4.20
CA ALA A 22 -3.61 -0.79 -4.45
C ALA A 22 -4.66 -0.39 -5.51
N ARG A 23 -4.85 -1.20 -6.55
CA ARG A 23 -5.91 -0.99 -7.55
C ARG A 23 -7.31 -1.00 -6.93
N GLU A 24 -7.60 -1.95 -6.04
CA GLU A 24 -8.92 -2.05 -5.41
C GLU A 24 -9.14 -0.92 -4.39
N VAL A 25 -8.14 -0.64 -3.54
CA VAL A 25 -8.20 0.45 -2.57
C VAL A 25 -8.43 1.79 -3.26
N ALA A 26 -7.78 2.04 -4.41
CA ALA A 26 -7.93 3.28 -5.17
C ALA A 26 -9.38 3.56 -5.63
N LYS A 27 -10.22 2.53 -5.78
CA LYS A 27 -11.64 2.68 -6.15
C LYS A 27 -12.50 3.31 -5.06
N HIS A 28 -12.03 3.30 -3.81
CA HIS A 28 -12.78 3.90 -2.70
C HIS A 28 -12.63 5.42 -2.72
N PRO A 29 -13.72 6.18 -2.86
CA PRO A 29 -13.65 7.64 -2.98
C PRO A 29 -13.19 8.33 -1.69
N ALA A 30 -13.46 7.71 -0.53
CA ALA A 30 -13.03 8.23 0.76
C ALA A 30 -11.51 8.13 0.97
N VAL A 31 -10.83 7.16 0.33
CA VAL A 31 -9.38 6.99 0.47
C VAL A 31 -8.69 8.12 -0.28
N GLU A 32 -7.87 8.88 0.42
CA GLU A 32 -7.09 9.98 -0.14
C GLU A 32 -5.66 9.54 -0.45
N THR A 33 -5.04 8.78 0.45
CA THR A 33 -3.66 8.30 0.29
C THR A 33 -3.56 6.79 0.53
N ILE A 34 -2.82 6.12 -0.35
CA ILE A 34 -2.46 4.71 -0.26
C ILE A 34 -0.95 4.66 -0.08
N PHE A 35 -0.49 4.17 1.05
CA PHE A 35 0.90 3.82 1.28
C PHE A 35 1.05 2.34 0.95
N GLN A 36 1.94 1.98 0.05
CA GLN A 36 2.28 0.59 -0.21
C GLN A 36 3.77 0.37 0.05
N VAL A 37 4.07 -0.59 0.91
CA VAL A 37 5.43 -0.95 1.28
C VAL A 37 5.71 -2.36 0.79
N GLU A 38 6.69 -2.53 -0.08
CA GLU A 38 7.10 -3.82 -0.62
C GLU A 38 8.61 -4.01 -0.38
N ILE A 39 9.02 -5.17 0.13
CA ILE A 39 10.43 -5.40 0.48
C ILE A 39 11.30 -5.65 -0.75
N ASP A 40 10.73 -6.24 -1.81
CA ASP A 40 11.46 -6.63 -3.01
C ASP A 40 10.98 -5.84 -4.25
N CYS A 41 11.80 -4.89 -4.70
CA CYS A 41 11.53 -4.14 -5.93
C CYS A 41 11.37 -5.04 -7.16
N ARG A 42 11.96 -6.24 -7.15
CA ARG A 42 11.88 -7.16 -8.28
C ARG A 42 10.47 -7.68 -8.48
N VAL A 43 9.70 -7.89 -7.40
CA VAL A 43 8.30 -8.30 -7.48
C VAL A 43 7.49 -7.22 -8.21
N ILE A 44 7.73 -5.95 -7.90
CA ILE A 44 7.07 -4.80 -8.53
C ILE A 44 7.38 -4.73 -10.03
N GLU A 45 8.66 -4.85 -10.40
CA GLU A 45 9.12 -4.81 -11.80
C GLU A 45 8.52 -5.94 -12.63
N VAL A 46 8.58 -7.16 -12.10
CA VAL A 46 8.07 -8.37 -12.77
C VAL A 46 6.54 -8.27 -12.91
N SER A 47 5.84 -7.81 -11.88
CA SER A 47 4.40 -7.61 -11.93
C SER A 47 3.98 -6.55 -12.95
N LYS A 48 4.72 -5.43 -13.06
CA LYS A 48 4.49 -4.44 -14.13
C LYS A 48 4.68 -5.03 -15.52
N LYS A 49 5.62 -5.95 -15.68
CA LYS A 49 5.93 -6.60 -16.97
C LYS A 49 4.93 -7.68 -17.36
N PHE A 50 4.53 -8.53 -16.42
CA PHE A 50 3.77 -9.75 -16.71
C PHE A 50 2.32 -9.72 -16.23
N LEU A 51 1.97 -8.83 -15.30
CA LEU A 51 0.63 -8.66 -14.72
C LEU A 51 0.11 -7.22 -14.90
N PRO A 52 0.00 -6.70 -16.13
CA PRO A 52 -0.38 -5.30 -16.39
C PRO A 52 -1.76 -4.93 -15.81
N PHE A 53 -2.69 -5.89 -15.74
CA PHE A 53 -4.02 -5.68 -15.16
C PHE A 53 -4.00 -5.52 -13.63
N MET A 54 -3.04 -6.14 -12.94
CA MET A 54 -2.86 -5.98 -11.49
C MET A 54 -2.09 -4.68 -11.22
N SER A 55 -0.97 -4.50 -11.92
CA SER A 55 -0.03 -3.40 -11.72
C SER A 55 -0.56 -2.02 -12.14
N VAL A 56 -1.75 -1.92 -12.75
CA VAL A 56 -2.44 -0.64 -12.96
C VAL A 56 -2.67 0.13 -11.66
N GLY A 57 -2.70 -0.55 -10.51
CA GLY A 57 -2.72 0.09 -9.19
C GLY A 57 -1.55 1.06 -8.98
N TYR A 58 -0.39 0.79 -9.57
CA TYR A 58 0.78 1.68 -9.50
C TYR A 58 0.62 3.00 -10.24
N SER A 59 -0.39 3.14 -11.09
CA SER A 59 -0.70 4.40 -11.79
C SER A 59 -1.70 5.26 -11.03
N SER A 60 -2.20 4.81 -9.87
CA SER A 60 -3.12 5.61 -9.06
C SER A 60 -2.41 6.87 -8.54
N PRO A 61 -3.01 8.07 -8.70
CA PRO A 61 -2.44 9.30 -8.13
C PRO A 61 -2.49 9.30 -6.59
N LYS A 62 -3.24 8.38 -5.98
CA LYS A 62 -3.34 8.22 -4.53
C LYS A 62 -2.17 7.40 -3.95
N LEU A 63 -1.37 6.74 -4.80
CA LEU A 63 -0.37 5.78 -4.35
C LEU A 63 0.99 6.43 -4.07
N SER A 64 1.50 6.18 -2.87
CA SER A 64 2.88 6.38 -2.45
C SER A 64 3.52 5.01 -2.23
N LEU A 65 4.48 4.64 -3.07
CA LEU A 65 5.16 3.34 -3.04
C LEU A 65 6.53 3.45 -2.38
N PHE A 66 6.81 2.54 -1.46
CA PHE A 66 8.06 2.44 -0.72
C PHE A 66 8.66 1.04 -0.91
N VAL A 67 9.95 0.99 -1.23
CA VAL A 67 10.71 -0.27 -1.32
C VAL A 67 11.52 -0.43 -0.04
N GLU A 68 10.93 -1.06 0.96
CA GLU A 68 11.53 -1.24 2.28
C GLU A 68 10.86 -2.35 3.10
N ASP A 69 11.44 -2.62 4.27
CA ASP A 69 10.87 -3.56 5.24
C ASP A 69 9.62 -2.95 5.91
N GLY A 70 8.46 -3.58 5.68
CA GLY A 70 7.18 -3.13 6.22
C GLY A 70 7.14 -3.05 7.75
N PHE A 71 7.88 -3.91 8.46
CA PHE A 71 7.96 -3.83 9.93
C PHE A 71 8.70 -2.55 10.36
N LYS A 72 9.80 -2.21 9.68
CA LYS A 72 10.53 -0.96 9.95
C LYS A 72 9.68 0.26 9.63
N PHE A 73 8.94 0.23 8.53
CA PHE A 73 8.04 1.30 8.14
C PHE A 73 6.97 1.55 9.23
N MET A 74 6.27 0.51 9.66
CA MET A 74 5.25 0.63 10.72
C MET A 74 5.82 1.13 12.05
N MET A 75 7.07 0.83 12.37
CA MET A 75 7.72 1.33 13.58
C MET A 75 8.00 2.84 13.53
N GLN A 76 8.19 3.39 12.33
CA GLN A 76 8.44 4.82 12.10
C GLN A 76 7.14 5.62 11.95
N HIS A 77 6.06 4.98 11.48
CA HIS A 77 4.77 5.59 11.18
C HIS A 77 3.68 5.17 12.18
N LYS A 78 3.56 5.89 13.31
CA LYS A 78 2.65 5.53 14.41
C LYS A 78 1.39 6.37 14.43
N GLU A 79 0.24 5.71 14.56
CA GLU A 79 -1.09 6.35 14.64
C GLU A 79 -1.45 7.18 13.38
N GLU A 80 -0.90 6.81 12.22
CA GLU A 80 -1.07 7.56 10.95
C GLU A 80 -2.16 7.00 10.04
N PHE A 81 -2.47 5.69 10.14
CA PHE A 81 -3.33 5.01 9.18
C PHE A 81 -4.68 4.61 9.76
N ASP A 82 -5.75 4.79 8.98
CA ASP A 82 -7.10 4.35 9.35
C ASP A 82 -7.30 2.85 9.08
N VAL A 83 -6.61 2.31 8.07
CA VAL A 83 -6.66 0.88 7.70
C VAL A 83 -5.26 0.39 7.36
N ILE A 84 -4.93 -0.80 7.84
CA ILE A 84 -3.72 -1.55 7.46
C ILE A 84 -4.14 -2.87 6.82
N ILE A 85 -3.61 -3.15 5.62
CA ILE A 85 -3.79 -4.39 4.88
C ILE A 85 -2.44 -5.10 4.80
N THR A 86 -2.37 -6.33 5.29
CA THR A 86 -1.19 -7.18 5.16
C THR A 86 -1.43 -8.20 4.04
N ASP A 87 -0.71 -8.03 2.93
CA ASP A 87 -0.71 -8.92 1.78
C ASP A 87 0.69 -9.54 1.63
N SER A 88 1.05 -10.31 2.65
CA SER A 88 2.34 -10.98 2.75
C SER A 88 2.24 -12.44 2.33
N SER A 89 3.33 -12.98 1.79
CA SER A 89 3.49 -14.42 1.65
C SER A 89 3.42 -15.13 3.01
N ASP A 90 3.13 -16.43 2.99
CA ASP A 90 3.12 -17.25 4.19
C ASP A 90 4.46 -17.12 4.96
N PRO A 91 4.42 -17.11 6.30
CA PRO A 91 5.64 -17.06 7.08
C PRO A 91 6.50 -18.29 6.80
N VAL A 92 7.76 -18.06 6.46
CA VAL A 92 8.76 -19.13 6.35
C VAL A 92 9.20 -19.50 7.78
N GLY A 93 8.50 -20.47 8.37
CA GLY A 93 8.84 -21.07 9.68
C GLY A 93 8.04 -20.50 10.85
N GLY A 94 7.32 -21.39 11.54
CA GLY A 94 6.73 -21.16 12.86
C GLY A 94 7.56 -21.83 13.96
#